data_AF-A0A182PS47-F1
#
_entry.id   AF-A0A182PS47-F1
#
_cell.length_a   1.000
_cell.length_b   1.000
_cell.length_c   1.000
_cell.angle_alpha   90.00
_cell.angle_beta   90.00
_cell.angle_gamma   90.00
#
_symmetry.space_group_name_H-M   'P 1'
#
loop_
_entity.id
_entity.type
_entity.pdbx_description
1 polymer ?
#
loop_
_entity_poly.entity_id
_entity_poly.type
_entity_poly.pdbx_seq_one_letter_code
_entity_poly.pdbx_strand_id
1 'polypeptide(L)'
;MLAKRRSLINSDEKRKALQNVALARGRLKGALKTVTKSSDEESSFDDSEEETQVKRKRIDAPAIHQPYMLTLFNRCIDVARFHENSPLYPLCRAWVKNNPRDKVEEICAPDPKQRVAIKREHNPDIVRQFTNGELSEITEMPRPEQTNLEPFLSMKAQPVDDFDIDKETKSKEELIEEHLVQWKKIRTSSIAHRKKYNEARYGTSFKLLEALKK
;
A
#
# COMPACT_ATOMS: atom_id res chain seq x y z
N MET A 1 -32.92 -56.82 0.52
CA MET A 1 -31.98 -56.85 -0.62
C MET A 1 -32.00 -55.50 -1.33
N LEU A 2 -31.11 -54.57 -0.98
CA LEU A 2 -31.01 -53.24 -1.60
C LEU A 2 -29.71 -53.15 -2.41
N ALA A 3 -29.84 -53.03 -3.72
CA ALA A 3 -28.73 -53.03 -4.66
C ALA A 3 -28.04 -51.64 -4.74
N LYS A 4 -26.74 -51.63 -4.45
CA LYS A 4 -25.81 -50.50 -4.60
C LYS A 4 -25.60 -50.18 -6.09
N ARG A 5 -26.05 -49.01 -6.56
CA ARG A 5 -25.59 -48.45 -7.85
C ARG A 5 -24.47 -47.43 -7.60
N ARG A 6 -23.26 -47.76 -8.05
CA ARG A 6 -22.05 -46.93 -7.96
C ARG A 6 -22.09 -45.88 -9.09
N SER A 7 -21.86 -44.61 -8.76
CA SER A 7 -21.68 -43.53 -9.74
C SER A 7 -20.37 -43.73 -10.52
N LEU A 8 -20.48 -43.95 -11.84
CA LEU A 8 -19.36 -44.11 -12.77
C LEU A 8 -19.02 -42.80 -13.53
N ILE A 9 -19.69 -41.68 -13.24
CA ILE A 9 -19.48 -40.41 -13.96
C ILE A 9 -18.08 -39.80 -13.70
N ASN A 10 -17.44 -40.12 -12.58
CA ASN A 10 -16.16 -39.54 -12.19
C ASN A 10 -14.93 -40.13 -12.92
N SER A 11 -15.05 -41.26 -13.63
CA SER A 11 -13.88 -41.94 -14.20
C SER A 11 -13.43 -41.35 -15.53
N ASP A 12 -14.35 -40.95 -16.40
CA ASP A 12 -14.01 -40.48 -17.75
C ASP A 12 -13.45 -39.06 -17.74
N GLU A 13 -14.00 -38.20 -16.89
CA GLU A 13 -13.49 -36.86 -16.67
C GLU A 13 -12.10 -36.88 -16.04
N LYS A 14 -11.87 -37.80 -15.09
CA LYS A 14 -10.55 -38.05 -14.50
C LYS A 14 -9.55 -38.59 -15.53
N ARG A 15 -9.98 -39.46 -16.45
CA ARG A 15 -9.13 -39.93 -17.56
C ARG A 15 -8.73 -38.79 -18.50
N LYS A 16 -9.69 -37.93 -18.89
CA LYS A 16 -9.40 -36.74 -19.71
C LYS A 16 -8.46 -35.78 -19.02
N ALA A 17 -8.65 -35.52 -17.72
CA ALA A 17 -7.76 -34.66 -16.94
C ALA A 17 -6.33 -35.23 -16.87
N LEU A 18 -6.18 -36.52 -16.62
CA LEU A 18 -4.86 -37.18 -16.61
C LEU A 18 -4.19 -37.17 -17.99
N GLN A 19 -4.96 -37.36 -19.05
CA GLN A 19 -4.47 -37.26 -20.43
C GLN A 19 -3.99 -35.84 -20.74
N ASN A 20 -4.72 -34.82 -20.32
CA ASN A 20 -4.33 -33.42 -20.47
C ASN A 20 -3.04 -33.09 -19.69
N VAL A 21 -2.91 -33.61 -18.46
CA VAL A 21 -1.69 -33.45 -17.65
C VAL A 21 -0.50 -34.14 -18.31
N ALA A 22 -0.68 -35.34 -18.85
CA ALA A 22 0.37 -36.06 -19.58
C ALA A 22 0.81 -35.30 -20.84
N LEU A 23 -0.14 -34.74 -21.59
CA LEU A 23 0.12 -33.97 -22.81
C LEU A 23 0.80 -32.64 -22.49
N ALA A 24 0.39 -31.96 -21.41
CA ALA A 24 1.07 -30.76 -20.90
C ALA A 24 2.51 -31.07 -20.43
N ARG A 25 2.72 -32.18 -19.72
CA ARG A 25 4.06 -32.65 -19.34
C ARG A 25 4.93 -32.99 -20.55
N GLY A 26 4.37 -33.62 -21.59
CA GLY A 26 5.07 -33.91 -22.83
C GLY A 26 5.53 -32.64 -23.56
N ARG A 27 4.63 -31.67 -23.70
CA ARG A 27 4.95 -30.34 -24.28
C ARG A 27 6.04 -29.62 -23.50
N LEU A 28 5.94 -29.61 -22.17
CA LEU A 28 6.95 -28.99 -21.31
C LEU A 28 8.31 -29.70 -21.43
N LYS A 29 8.35 -31.04 -21.42
CA LYS A 29 9.60 -31.79 -21.59
C LYS A 29 10.23 -31.56 -22.96
N GLY A 30 9.42 -31.43 -24.02
CA GLY A 30 9.90 -31.06 -25.34
C GLY A 30 10.57 -29.68 -25.35
N ALA A 31 9.88 -28.67 -24.80
CA ALA A 31 10.41 -27.30 -24.70
C ALA A 31 11.68 -27.21 -23.85
N LEU A 32 11.75 -27.96 -22.75
CA LEU A 32 12.94 -28.00 -21.90
C LEU A 32 14.13 -28.64 -22.63
N LYS A 33 13.89 -29.73 -23.39
CA LYS A 33 14.94 -30.40 -24.16
C LYS A 33 15.50 -29.52 -25.28
N THR A 34 14.68 -28.68 -25.92
CA THR A 34 15.18 -27.71 -26.91
C THR A 34 16.01 -26.60 -26.27
N VAL A 35 15.66 -26.16 -25.06
CA VAL A 35 16.45 -25.17 -24.30
C VAL A 35 17.80 -25.75 -23.85
N THR A 36 17.84 -27.02 -23.42
CA THR A 36 19.11 -27.65 -23.02
C THR A 36 19.97 -28.02 -24.24
N LYS A 37 19.37 -28.47 -25.34
CA LYS A 37 20.12 -28.84 -26.56
C LYS A 37 20.60 -27.62 -27.36
N SER A 38 20.04 -26.44 -27.13
CA SER A 38 20.64 -25.18 -27.63
C SER A 38 21.86 -24.72 -26.83
N SER A 39 22.17 -25.35 -25.69
CA SER A 39 23.23 -24.88 -24.80
C SER A 39 24.42 -25.82 -24.64
N ASP A 40 24.39 -27.04 -25.20
CA ASP A 40 25.52 -27.98 -25.20
C ASP A 40 25.42 -28.91 -26.42
N GLU A 41 26.06 -28.54 -27.53
CA GLU A 41 26.64 -29.51 -28.45
C GLU A 41 28.15 -29.26 -28.48
N GLU A 42 28.83 -30.35 -28.15
CA GLU A 42 30.23 -30.54 -27.88
C GLU A 42 31.06 -30.51 -29.18
N SER A 43 32.30 -30.06 -29.04
CA SER A 43 33.28 -29.78 -30.09
C SER A 43 33.95 -31.02 -30.71
N SER A 44 34.48 -30.84 -31.94
CA SER A 44 35.56 -31.59 -32.64
C SER A 44 35.07 -32.74 -33.54
N PHE A 45 35.32 -32.83 -34.87
CA PHE A 45 36.58 -32.63 -35.62
C PHE A 45 36.30 -32.50 -37.15
N ASP A 46 37.05 -31.60 -37.79
CA ASP A 46 37.45 -31.52 -39.22
C ASP A 46 36.65 -30.73 -40.29
N ASP A 47 37.46 -29.98 -41.04
CA ASP A 47 37.34 -29.41 -42.39
C ASP A 47 36.69 -28.02 -42.63
N SER A 48 37.60 -27.06 -42.78
CA SER A 48 37.66 -25.95 -43.76
C SER A 48 36.66 -24.77 -43.76
N GLU A 49 37.26 -23.63 -43.42
CA GLU A 49 37.25 -22.34 -44.14
C GLU A 49 36.06 -21.36 -44.07
N GLU A 50 36.46 -20.11 -43.80
CA GLU A 50 35.88 -18.81 -44.18
C GLU A 50 35.06 -18.01 -43.15
N GLU A 51 35.50 -16.75 -43.04
CA GLU A 51 35.11 -15.71 -42.11
C GLU A 51 33.64 -15.29 -42.23
N THR A 52 33.02 -14.94 -41.10
CA THR A 52 32.30 -13.66 -41.00
C THR A 52 32.20 -13.23 -39.54
N GLN A 53 32.83 -12.10 -39.23
CA GLN A 53 32.73 -11.45 -37.93
C GLN A 53 31.31 -10.88 -37.74
N VAL A 54 30.55 -11.44 -36.79
CA VAL A 54 29.34 -10.79 -36.26
C VAL A 54 29.48 -10.64 -34.76
N LYS A 55 29.77 -9.40 -34.33
CA LYS A 55 29.80 -8.96 -32.93
C LYS A 55 28.43 -9.17 -32.27
N ARG A 56 28.19 -10.35 -31.70
CA ARG A 56 27.06 -10.59 -30.79
C ARG A 56 27.45 -10.09 -29.40
N LYS A 57 26.83 -8.97 -28.99
CA LYS A 57 26.82 -8.53 -27.58
C LYS A 57 26.42 -9.73 -26.73
N ARG A 58 27.29 -10.18 -25.83
CA ARG A 58 26.94 -11.16 -24.79
C ARG A 58 25.79 -10.55 -23.98
N ILE A 59 24.61 -11.12 -24.12
CA ILE A 59 23.53 -10.96 -23.15
C ILE A 59 23.95 -11.87 -22.01
N ASP A 60 24.42 -11.29 -20.91
CA ASP A 60 24.75 -12.04 -19.70
C ASP A 60 23.55 -12.91 -19.35
N ALA A 61 23.76 -14.23 -19.35
CA ALA A 61 22.78 -15.18 -18.87
C ALA A 61 22.38 -14.76 -17.44
N PRO A 62 21.09 -14.78 -17.07
CA PRO A 62 20.70 -14.45 -15.70
C PRO A 62 21.42 -15.42 -14.77
N ALA A 63 22.20 -14.85 -13.84
CA ALA A 63 22.89 -15.62 -12.82
C ALA A 63 21.91 -16.63 -12.21
N ILE A 64 22.30 -17.91 -12.20
CA ILE A 64 21.50 -18.99 -11.61
C ILE A 64 21.29 -18.61 -10.15
N HIS A 65 20.10 -18.11 -9.81
CA HIS A 65 19.77 -17.64 -8.48
C HIS A 65 19.73 -18.84 -7.52
N GLN A 66 20.79 -19.00 -6.74
CA GLN A 66 20.84 -19.97 -5.65
C GLN A 66 20.21 -19.33 -4.41
N PRO A 67 19.04 -19.82 -3.94
CA PRO A 67 18.36 -19.21 -2.80
C PRO A 67 19.18 -19.45 -1.53
N TYR A 68 19.41 -18.38 -0.77
CA TYR A 68 20.02 -18.45 0.56
C TYR A 68 18.99 -17.98 1.58
N MET A 69 18.35 -18.94 2.24
CA MET A 69 17.23 -18.69 3.15
C MET A 69 17.72 -18.56 4.59
N LEU A 70 17.42 -17.42 5.23
CA LEU A 70 17.53 -17.25 6.67
C LEU A 70 16.16 -17.40 7.32
N THR A 71 16.09 -18.09 8.46
CA THR A 71 14.88 -18.28 9.25
C THR A 71 14.93 -17.41 10.51
N LEU A 72 13.96 -16.50 10.67
CA LEU A 72 13.83 -15.62 11.83
C LEU A 72 12.36 -15.57 12.25
N PHE A 73 12.08 -15.92 13.51
CA PHE A 73 10.73 -15.87 14.12
C PHE A 73 9.63 -16.53 13.25
N ASN A 74 9.84 -17.79 12.85
CA ASN A 74 8.92 -18.57 12.00
C ASN A 74 8.63 -17.95 10.62
N ARG A 75 9.48 -17.03 10.16
CA ARG A 75 9.46 -16.46 8.80
C ARG A 75 10.80 -16.71 8.14
N CYS A 76 10.78 -16.97 6.83
CA CYS A 76 12.01 -17.13 6.04
C CYS A 76 12.25 -15.89 5.19
N ILE A 77 13.49 -15.44 5.06
CA ILE A 77 13.89 -14.43 4.09
C ILE A 77 14.98 -14.98 3.18
N ASP A 78 14.81 -14.77 1.89
CA ASP A 78 15.80 -15.13 0.89
C ASP A 78 16.76 -13.95 0.70
N VAL A 79 17.96 -14.07 1.27
CA VAL A 79 18.97 -13.02 1.29
C VAL A 79 19.72 -12.96 -0.04
N ALA A 80 19.77 -14.06 -0.80
CA ALA A 80 20.42 -14.09 -2.13
C ALA A 80 19.77 -13.14 -3.15
N ARG A 81 18.55 -12.66 -2.86
CA ARG A 81 17.88 -11.61 -3.62
C ARG A 81 18.45 -10.21 -3.41
N PHE A 82 19.21 -10.01 -2.34
CA PHE A 82 19.77 -8.71 -1.96
C PHE A 82 21.29 -8.73 -2.20
N HIS A 83 21.81 -7.63 -2.72
CA HIS A 83 23.25 -7.46 -2.85
C HIS A 83 23.89 -7.23 -1.47
N GLU A 84 25.17 -7.56 -1.32
CA GLU A 84 25.90 -7.43 -0.04
C GLU A 84 25.87 -6.00 0.53
N ASN A 85 25.85 -4.99 -0.35
CA ASN A 85 25.75 -3.57 0.03
C ASN A 85 24.30 -3.06 0.16
N SER A 86 23.30 -3.95 0.27
CA SER A 86 21.89 -3.53 0.33
C SER A 86 21.60 -2.89 1.67
N PRO A 87 20.93 -1.73 1.71
CA PRO A 87 20.49 -1.18 2.99
C PRO A 87 19.57 -2.19 3.69
N LEU A 88 19.58 -2.16 5.02
CA LEU A 88 18.82 -3.07 5.86
C LEU A 88 17.30 -2.95 5.65
N TYR A 89 16.83 -1.76 5.29
CA TYR A 89 15.39 -1.47 5.18
C TYR A 89 14.66 -2.34 4.13
N PRO A 90 15.13 -2.47 2.87
CA PRO A 90 14.59 -3.43 1.91
C PRO A 90 14.49 -4.88 2.41
N LEU A 91 15.52 -5.34 3.13
CA LEU A 91 15.55 -6.68 3.71
C LEU A 91 14.47 -6.83 4.78
N CYS A 92 14.40 -5.90 5.74
CA CYS A 92 13.37 -5.87 6.77
C CYS A 92 11.96 -5.79 6.19
N ARG A 93 11.74 -4.96 5.16
CA ARG A 93 10.44 -4.84 4.49
C ARG A 93 10.02 -6.14 3.82
N ALA A 94 10.94 -6.83 3.14
CA ALA A 94 10.66 -8.12 2.52
C ALA A 94 10.34 -9.19 3.57
N TRP A 95 11.02 -9.16 4.72
CA TRP A 95 10.74 -10.05 5.84
C TRP A 95 9.36 -9.80 6.45
N VAL A 96 8.99 -8.54 6.67
CA VAL A 96 7.65 -8.17 7.18
C VAL A 96 6.56 -8.62 6.21
N LYS A 97 6.76 -8.43 4.90
CA LYS A 97 5.80 -8.88 3.87
C LYS A 97 5.64 -10.40 3.81
N ASN A 98 6.68 -11.17 4.12
CA ASN A 98 6.60 -12.63 4.16
C ASN A 98 6.00 -13.12 5.49
N ASN A 99 4.83 -12.59 5.84
CA ASN A 99 4.10 -12.99 7.02
C ASN A 99 2.96 -13.96 6.63
N PRO A 100 3.10 -15.27 6.89
CA PRO A 100 2.04 -16.22 6.57
C PRO A 100 0.75 -15.99 7.37
N ARG A 101 0.81 -15.26 8.51
CA ARG A 101 -0.38 -14.89 9.29
C ARG A 101 -1.19 -13.73 8.69
N ASP A 102 -0.56 -12.83 7.93
CA ASP A 102 -1.28 -11.67 7.35
C ASP A 102 -2.14 -12.05 6.14
N LYS A 103 -1.88 -13.20 5.50
CA LYS A 103 -2.62 -13.64 4.31
C LYS A 103 -4.10 -13.94 4.57
N VAL A 104 -4.52 -14.01 5.84
CA VAL A 104 -5.94 -14.21 6.20
C VAL A 104 -6.75 -12.92 5.97
N GLU A 105 -6.12 -11.76 5.98
CA GLU A 105 -6.80 -10.46 5.78
C GLU A 105 -6.81 -10.00 4.32
N GLU A 106 -5.90 -10.51 3.48
CA GLU A 106 -5.76 -10.08 2.07
C GLU A 106 -6.81 -10.67 1.10
N ILE A 107 -7.62 -11.65 1.51
CA ILE A 107 -8.76 -12.14 0.70
C ILE A 107 -9.93 -11.13 0.71
N CYS A 108 -9.85 -10.08 1.54
CA CYS A 108 -10.80 -8.97 1.53
C CYS A 108 -10.11 -7.60 1.46
N ALA A 109 -8.96 -7.50 0.79
CA ALA A 109 -8.50 -6.20 0.31
C ALA A 109 -9.30 -5.88 -0.97
N PRO A 110 -10.26 -4.93 -0.95
CA PRO A 110 -10.83 -4.48 -2.21
C PRO A 110 -9.68 -3.96 -3.07
N ASP A 111 -9.72 -4.22 -4.38
CA ASP A 111 -8.92 -3.50 -5.37
C ASP A 111 -8.83 -2.02 -4.97
N PRO A 112 -7.73 -1.31 -5.27
CA PRO A 112 -7.72 0.14 -5.21
C PRO A 112 -8.68 0.65 -6.29
N LYS A 113 -9.99 0.48 -6.08
CA LYS A 113 -11.03 1.25 -6.73
C LYS A 113 -10.56 2.66 -6.54
N GLN A 114 -10.13 3.30 -7.64
CA GLN A 114 -9.90 4.74 -7.65
C GLN A 114 -11.12 5.31 -6.96
N ARG A 115 -10.93 5.86 -5.75
CA ARG A 115 -12.02 6.49 -5.02
C ARG A 115 -12.50 7.56 -5.98
N VAL A 116 -13.66 7.34 -6.60
CA VAL A 116 -14.21 8.29 -7.56
C VAL A 116 -14.31 9.58 -6.79
N ALA A 117 -13.52 10.57 -7.17
CA ALA A 117 -13.50 11.84 -6.46
C ALA A 117 -14.90 12.43 -6.65
N ILE A 118 -15.74 12.35 -5.61
CA ILE A 118 -17.09 12.91 -5.62
C ILE A 118 -16.91 14.39 -5.91
N LYS A 119 -17.29 14.80 -7.11
CA LYS A 119 -17.14 16.18 -7.60
C LYS A 119 -18.24 17.01 -6.94
N ARG A 120 -18.02 17.39 -5.68
CA ARG A 120 -18.92 18.33 -5.00
C ARG A 120 -18.89 19.66 -5.72
N GLU A 121 -20.07 20.15 -6.07
CA GLU A 121 -20.27 21.48 -6.64
C GLU A 121 -20.16 22.55 -5.55
N HIS A 122 -19.65 23.71 -5.94
CA HIS A 122 -19.61 24.86 -5.05
C HIS A 122 -20.92 25.64 -5.21
N ASN A 123 -21.79 25.53 -4.21
CA ASN A 123 -23.05 26.27 -4.16
C ASN A 123 -23.19 26.94 -2.78
N PRO A 124 -22.86 28.24 -2.64
CA PRO A 124 -22.96 28.96 -1.37
C PRO A 124 -24.41 29.31 -1.01
N ASP A 125 -25.31 29.40 -1.98
CA ASP A 125 -26.71 29.80 -1.80
C ASP A 125 -27.64 28.62 -1.49
N ILE A 126 -27.13 27.38 -1.48
CA ILE A 126 -27.89 26.16 -1.19
C ILE A 126 -28.70 26.24 0.11
N VAL A 127 -28.17 26.92 1.12
CA VAL A 127 -28.88 27.15 2.40
C VAL A 127 -30.12 28.00 2.19
N ARG A 128 -30.02 29.08 1.38
CA ARG A 128 -31.12 30.01 1.11
C ARG A 128 -32.19 29.34 0.25
N GLN A 129 -31.77 28.62 -0.79
CA GLN A 129 -32.65 27.88 -1.68
C GLN A 129 -33.45 26.82 -0.91
N PHE A 130 -32.82 26.12 0.04
CA PHE A 130 -33.49 25.18 0.92
C PHE A 130 -34.46 25.86 1.88
N THR A 131 -34.05 26.96 2.54
CA THR A 131 -34.94 27.67 3.47
C THR A 131 -36.14 28.33 2.78
N ASN A 132 -36.00 28.71 1.51
CA ASN A 132 -37.06 29.32 0.72
C ASN A 132 -38.00 28.28 0.09
N GLY A 133 -37.68 26.98 0.20
CA GLY A 133 -38.46 25.90 -0.40
C GLY A 133 -38.26 25.72 -1.91
N GLU A 134 -37.25 26.34 -2.50
CA GLU A 134 -36.87 26.14 -3.91
C GLU A 134 -36.19 24.77 -4.12
N LEU A 135 -35.50 24.28 -3.09
CA LEU A 135 -34.90 22.95 -3.05
C LEU A 135 -35.58 22.09 -1.98
N SER A 136 -36.27 21.04 -2.42
CA SER A 136 -36.96 20.10 -1.52
C SER A 136 -36.05 18.99 -0.97
N GLU A 137 -35.00 18.61 -1.70
CA GLU A 137 -34.10 17.51 -1.33
C GLU A 137 -32.65 17.87 -1.58
N ILE A 138 -31.78 17.48 -0.64
CA ILE A 138 -30.34 17.72 -0.69
C ILE A 138 -29.65 16.38 -0.94
N THR A 139 -29.30 16.11 -2.20
CA THR A 139 -28.63 14.86 -2.59
C THR A 139 -27.16 14.82 -2.16
N GLU A 140 -26.46 15.96 -2.17
CA GLU A 140 -25.06 16.06 -1.82
C GLU A 140 -24.74 17.32 -1.00
N MET A 141 -23.75 17.22 -0.11
CA MET A 141 -23.25 18.38 0.63
C MET A 141 -22.42 19.30 -0.25
N PRO A 142 -22.53 20.64 -0.07
CA PRO A 142 -21.77 21.61 -0.84
C PRO A 142 -20.26 21.42 -0.64
N ARG A 143 -19.48 21.82 -1.65
CA ARG A 143 -18.02 21.83 -1.55
C ARG A 143 -17.57 22.75 -0.41
N PRO A 144 -16.64 22.31 0.46
CA PRO A 144 -16.05 23.17 1.48
C PRO A 144 -15.39 24.41 0.89
N GLU A 145 -15.45 25.53 1.60
CA GLU A 145 -14.81 26.77 1.19
C GLU A 145 -13.28 26.66 1.20
N GLN A 146 -12.64 27.46 0.36
CA GLN A 146 -11.18 27.59 0.37
C GLN A 146 -10.79 28.59 1.46
N THR A 147 -9.92 28.17 2.36
CA THR A 147 -9.46 28.98 3.49
C THR A 147 -7.95 29.11 3.44
N ASN A 148 -7.42 30.31 3.65
CA ASN A 148 -5.97 30.55 3.81
C ASN A 148 -5.43 30.08 5.16
N LEU A 149 -6.31 29.62 6.06
CA LEU A 149 -5.94 29.06 7.36
C LEU A 149 -5.52 27.60 7.19
N GLU A 150 -4.47 27.20 7.90
CA GLU A 150 -4.05 25.80 7.96
C GLU A 150 -5.00 24.97 8.84
N PRO A 151 -5.12 23.65 8.62
CA PRO A 151 -5.98 22.78 9.43
C PRO A 151 -5.51 22.66 10.89
N PHE A 152 -4.22 22.89 11.15
CA PHE A 152 -3.59 22.79 12.45
C PHE A 152 -2.72 24.00 12.73
N LEU A 153 -2.58 24.35 14.02
CA LEU A 153 -1.62 25.37 14.44
C LEU A 153 -0.21 24.82 14.22
N SER A 154 0.49 25.33 13.21
CA SER A 154 1.92 25.10 13.06
C SER A 154 2.66 26.07 13.98
N MET A 155 3.08 25.58 15.15
CA MET A 155 4.09 26.29 15.93
C MET A 155 5.42 26.08 15.22
N LYS A 156 5.92 27.13 14.57
CA LYS A 156 7.29 27.11 14.04
C LYS A 156 8.23 27.03 15.23
N ALA A 157 9.07 26.00 15.27
CA ALA A 157 10.15 25.92 16.25
C ALA A 157 10.97 27.20 16.11
N GLN A 158 11.04 27.99 17.18
CA GLN A 158 11.98 29.11 17.20
C GLN A 158 13.39 28.51 17.15
N PRO A 159 14.33 29.14 16.40
CA PRO A 159 15.73 28.74 16.46
C PRO A 159 16.13 28.84 17.93
N VAL A 160 16.66 27.73 18.45
CA VAL A 160 17.05 27.70 19.84
C VAL A 160 18.38 28.45 19.95
N ASP A 161 18.33 29.67 20.49
CA ASP A 161 19.53 30.32 21.00
C ASP A 161 20.05 29.52 22.22
N ASP A 162 21.33 29.69 22.54
CA ASP A 162 22.04 28.98 23.60
C ASP A 162 21.14 28.73 24.82
N PHE A 163 20.85 27.46 25.10
CA PHE A 163 20.04 27.05 26.24
C PHE A 163 20.74 27.50 27.52
N ASP A 164 20.36 28.66 28.06
CA ASP A 164 20.72 29.01 29.41
C ASP A 164 19.89 28.12 30.32
N ILE A 165 20.54 27.09 30.88
CA ILE A 165 19.91 26.21 31.84
C ILE A 165 19.72 27.06 33.09
N ASP A 166 18.54 27.67 33.22
CA ASP A 166 18.13 28.37 34.43
C ASP A 166 18.42 27.44 35.61
N LYS A 167 19.41 27.81 36.43
CA LYS A 167 19.77 27.10 37.68
C LYS A 167 18.73 27.31 38.78
N GLU A 168 17.55 27.81 38.45
CA GLU A 168 16.47 27.99 39.40
C GLU A 168 15.87 26.63 39.75
N THR A 169 16.09 26.24 41.00
CA THR A 169 15.55 25.03 41.61
C THR A 169 14.08 25.20 41.93
N LYS A 170 13.25 25.50 40.92
CA LYS A 170 11.79 25.44 41.09
C LYS A 170 11.42 24.05 41.60
N SER A 171 10.56 24.00 42.60
CA SER A 171 10.14 22.71 43.13
C SER A 171 9.39 21.94 42.04
N LYS A 172 9.44 20.61 42.09
CA LYS A 172 8.74 19.75 41.11
C LYS A 172 7.25 20.11 41.01
N GLU A 173 6.66 20.47 42.14
CA GLU A 173 5.24 20.78 42.27
C GLU A 173 4.90 22.08 41.54
N GLU A 174 5.69 23.15 41.76
CA GLU A 174 5.56 24.43 41.04
C GLU A 174 5.70 24.25 39.52
N LEU A 175 6.68 23.46 39.07
CA LEU A 175 6.90 23.23 37.63
C LEU A 175 5.71 22.51 36.98
N ILE A 176 5.11 21.55 37.70
CA ILE A 176 3.93 20.84 37.21
C ILE A 176 2.74 21.81 37.10
N GLU A 177 2.54 22.70 38.08
CA GLU A 177 1.47 23.69 38.03
C GLU A 177 1.63 24.66 36.84
N GLU A 178 2.83 25.18 36.63
CA GLU A 178 3.15 26.04 35.49
C GLU A 178 2.86 25.33 34.16
N HIS A 179 3.38 24.10 33.99
CA HIS A 179 3.15 23.31 32.79
C HIS A 179 1.66 23.00 32.60
N LEU A 180 0.91 22.66 33.65
CA LEU A 180 -0.52 22.42 33.54
C LEU A 180 -1.26 23.67 33.05
N VAL A 181 -0.91 24.86 33.54
CA VAL A 181 -1.49 26.11 33.07
C VAL A 181 -1.11 26.37 31.60
N GLN A 182 0.15 26.17 31.23
CA GLN A 182 0.63 26.33 29.85
C GLN A 182 -0.06 25.35 28.90
N TRP A 183 -0.15 24.07 29.24
CA TRP A 183 -0.82 23.05 28.43
C TRP A 183 -2.32 23.30 28.30
N LYS A 184 -2.99 23.80 29.36
CA LYS A 184 -4.38 24.28 29.26
C LYS A 184 -4.49 25.40 28.23
N LYS A 185 -3.61 26.40 28.28
CA LYS A 185 -3.57 27.50 27.29
C LYS A 185 -3.36 26.97 25.87
N ILE A 186 -2.35 26.12 25.65
CA ILE A 186 -2.07 25.49 24.35
C ILE A 186 -3.30 24.73 23.83
N ARG A 187 -3.94 23.93 24.68
CA ARG A 187 -5.16 23.19 24.32
C ARG A 187 -6.29 24.13 23.93
N THR A 188 -6.56 25.17 24.72
CA THR A 188 -7.62 26.15 24.39
C THR A 188 -7.34 26.89 23.08
N SER A 189 -6.08 27.28 22.84
CA SER A 189 -5.64 27.92 21.59
C SER A 189 -5.84 26.99 20.39
N SER A 190 -5.43 25.72 20.50
CA SER A 190 -5.62 24.71 19.45
C SER A 190 -7.09 24.44 19.14
N ILE A 191 -7.93 24.33 20.18
CA ILE A 191 -9.38 24.18 20.02
C ILE A 191 -9.99 25.41 19.34
N ALA A 192 -9.62 26.62 19.76
CA ALA A 192 -10.12 27.86 19.17
C ALA A 192 -9.73 28.00 17.70
N HIS A 193 -8.47 27.68 17.36
CA HIS A 193 -8.00 27.68 15.97
C HIS A 193 -8.77 26.67 15.12
N ARG A 194 -8.94 25.44 15.62
CA ARG A 194 -9.70 24.41 14.91
C ARG A 194 -11.15 24.81 14.71
N LYS A 195 -11.77 25.46 15.69
CA LYS A 195 -13.12 26.02 15.56
C LYS A 195 -13.17 27.07 14.45
N LYS A 196 -12.26 28.05 14.45
CA LYS A 196 -12.17 29.08 13.41
C LYS A 196 -11.94 28.50 12.02
N TYR A 197 -11.05 27.52 11.90
CA TYR A 197 -10.81 26.80 10.64
C TYR A 197 -12.07 26.09 10.14
N ASN A 198 -12.76 25.37 11.03
CA ASN A 198 -13.98 24.65 10.68
C ASN A 198 -15.11 25.60 10.29
N GLU A 199 -15.26 26.72 10.97
CA GLU A 199 -16.26 27.75 10.64
C GLU A 199 -15.97 28.37 9.27
N ALA A 200 -14.71 28.71 8.99
CA ALA A 200 -14.32 29.28 7.71
C ALA A 200 -14.45 28.28 6.55
N ARG A 201 -14.19 26.99 6.78
CA ARG A 201 -14.19 25.97 5.72
C ARG A 201 -15.54 25.29 5.51
N TYR A 202 -16.30 25.05 6.58
CA TYR A 202 -17.52 24.24 6.58
C TYR A 202 -18.75 25.01 7.09
N GLY A 203 -18.66 26.33 7.28
CA GLY A 203 -19.75 27.13 7.84
C GLY A 203 -21.07 27.01 7.07
N THR A 204 -21.01 26.98 5.74
CA THR A 204 -22.18 26.76 4.87
C THR A 204 -22.80 25.39 5.06
N SER A 205 -21.97 24.34 5.12
CA SER A 205 -22.41 22.97 5.39
C SER A 205 -23.08 22.84 6.76
N PHE A 206 -22.55 23.49 7.80
CA PHE A 206 -23.16 23.47 9.13
C PHE A 206 -24.50 24.18 9.17
N LYS A 207 -24.63 25.35 8.53
CA LYS A 207 -25.91 26.06 8.40
C LYS A 207 -26.95 25.21 7.66
N LEU A 208 -26.53 24.47 6.65
CA LEU A 208 -27.40 23.57 5.90
C LEU A 208 -27.88 22.40 6.78
N LEU A 209 -26.98 21.78 7.55
CA LEU A 209 -27.33 20.72 8.50
C LEU A 209 -28.28 21.22 9.61
N GLU A 210 -28.09 22.46 10.06
CA GLU A 210 -29.00 23.08 11.03
C GLU A 210 -30.39 23.33 10.43
N ALA A 211 -30.45 23.77 9.16
CA ALA A 211 -31.71 23.93 8.44
C ALA A 211 -32.43 22.59 8.21
N LEU A 212 -31.70 21.51 7.94
CA LEU A 212 -32.26 20.15 7.77
C LEU A 212 -32.79 19.54 9.08
N LYS A 213 -32.32 20.00 10.24
CA LYS A 213 -32.74 19.47 11.54
C LYS A 213 -34.08 20.06 12.00
N LYS A 214 -34.45 21.24 11.48
CA LYS A 214 -35.73 21.89 11.77
C LYS A 214 -36.86 21.22 11.01
#